data_AF-A0A4Q6GWF4-F1
#
_entry.id   AF-A0A4Q6GWF4-F1
#
_cell.length_a   1.000
_cell.length_b   1.000
_cell.length_c   1.000
_cell.angle_alpha   90.00
_cell.angle_beta   90.00
_cell.angle_gamma   90.00
#
_symmetry.space_group_name_H-M   'P 1'
#
loop_
_entity.id
_entity.type
_entity.pdbx_description
1 polymer ?
#
loop_
_entity_poly.entity_id
_entity_poly.type
_entity_poly.pdbx_seq_one_letter_code
_entity_poly.pdbx_strand_id
1 'polypeptide(L)'
;AGIWLLNPLFRVLAAAKAREVMTAAALLVVLGSALLMQIGGLSMAMGAFLAGVLLSESTFRHQIEADIEPFRGILLGLFFLSVGMSLDLAVVASNWQLITSAVLAMMLAKGICIYLVARLVRSSHPEALDRAVLMAQGGEFAFVLFSAAAASGVIDATVNANLTAIVVLSMVLTPFFVIVLKRFMPKAQESMEGIEKADGLTGSVLIIGFGRFGQVMSQSLLARDVDVTIIDTDIEMIRSAEEFGFKIYYGDGTRLDVLHSSGADSARAIAICIDDRVAANRIVELAKAQFPQARLLVRSYDREHSLELINAGVDYQIRETFESAVNFGAAALVELGVAEDEAERIANEIRRRDAERFELEMAGGGLRAGAGMMHTNTGPKVAPKPTPFTTPRREGQALNEETAEVIKSPDLDNRVG
;
A
#
# COMPACT_ATOMS: atom_id res chain seq x y z
N ALA A 1 -15.61 16.35 37.31
CA ALA A 1 -16.66 15.37 37.70
C ALA A 1 -16.78 14.20 36.71
N GLY A 2 -16.80 14.43 35.39
CA GLY A 2 -16.98 13.37 34.38
C GLY A 2 -16.01 12.19 34.49
N ILE A 3 -14.69 12.45 34.56
CA ILE A 3 -13.65 11.38 34.66
C ILE A 3 -13.83 10.50 35.91
N TRP A 4 -14.28 11.10 37.02
CA TRP A 4 -14.45 10.42 38.31
C TRP A 4 -15.70 9.53 38.37
N LEU A 5 -16.72 9.79 37.55
CA LEU A 5 -17.95 8.99 37.49
C LEU A 5 -17.92 7.97 36.33
N LEU A 6 -17.36 8.37 35.19
CA LEU A 6 -17.34 7.55 33.96
C LEU A 6 -16.39 6.35 34.10
N ASN A 7 -15.19 6.54 34.63
CA ASN A 7 -14.22 5.44 34.73
C ASN A 7 -14.68 4.29 35.63
N PRO A 8 -15.28 4.53 36.83
CA PRO A 8 -15.88 3.46 37.64
C PRO A 8 -17.06 2.78 36.93
N LEU A 9 -17.93 3.57 36.28
CA LEU A 9 -19.08 3.04 35.54
C LEU A 9 -18.63 2.08 34.43
N PHE A 10 -17.73 2.51 33.55
CA PHE A 10 -17.21 1.65 32.48
C PHE A 10 -16.42 0.46 33.00
N ARG A 11 -15.76 0.56 34.16
CA ARG A 11 -15.07 -0.58 34.79
C ARG A 11 -16.04 -1.67 35.25
N VAL A 12 -17.18 -1.29 35.84
CA VAL A 12 -18.25 -2.22 36.24
C VAL A 12 -18.87 -2.88 35.01
N LEU A 13 -19.10 -2.12 33.94
CA LEU A 13 -19.68 -2.64 32.70
C LEU A 13 -18.70 -3.55 31.94
N ALA A 14 -17.41 -3.22 31.93
CA ALA A 14 -16.38 -4.07 31.34
C ALA A 14 -16.28 -5.43 32.06
N ALA A 15 -16.54 -5.48 33.38
CA ALA A 15 -16.58 -6.72 34.14
C ALA A 15 -17.74 -7.65 33.71
N ALA A 16 -18.81 -7.10 33.12
CA ALA A 16 -19.94 -7.86 32.60
C ALA A 16 -19.63 -8.59 31.26
N LYS A 17 -18.48 -8.33 30.62
CA LYS A 17 -18.00 -8.94 29.36
C LYS A 17 -18.97 -8.90 28.16
N ALA A 18 -20.05 -8.14 28.22
CA ALA A 18 -20.99 -7.95 27.13
C ALA A 18 -20.61 -6.70 26.33
N ARG A 19 -20.26 -6.88 25.06
CA ARG A 19 -19.81 -5.78 24.17
C ARG A 19 -20.93 -4.76 23.95
N GLU A 20 -22.15 -5.24 23.83
CA GLU A 20 -23.37 -4.45 23.61
C GLU A 20 -23.64 -3.47 24.76
N VAL A 21 -23.30 -3.86 26.00
CA VAL A 21 -23.51 -3.04 27.19
C VAL A 21 -22.54 -1.85 27.21
N MET A 22 -21.31 -2.05 26.75
CA MET A 22 -20.32 -0.97 26.63
C MET A 22 -20.75 0.06 25.59
N THR A 23 -21.22 -0.38 24.43
CA THR A 23 -21.76 0.49 23.38
C THR A 23 -22.97 1.28 23.87
N ALA A 24 -23.93 0.61 24.53
CA ALA A 24 -25.13 1.26 25.06
C ALA A 24 -24.78 2.33 26.11
N ALA A 25 -23.82 2.06 26.98
CA ALA A 25 -23.35 3.02 27.98
C ALA A 25 -22.65 4.22 27.34
N ALA A 26 -21.82 4.01 26.32
CA ALA A 26 -21.17 5.10 25.61
C ALA A 26 -22.20 6.02 24.91
N LEU A 27 -23.19 5.44 24.23
CA LEU A 27 -24.29 6.20 23.64
C LEU A 27 -25.14 6.93 24.69
N LEU A 28 -25.42 6.29 25.83
CA LEU A 28 -26.13 6.92 26.95
C LEU A 28 -25.35 8.12 27.49
N VAL A 29 -24.03 8.04 27.60
CA VAL A 29 -23.19 9.17 28.04
C VAL A 29 -23.24 10.31 27.03
N VAL A 30 -23.17 10.02 25.73
CA VAL A 30 -23.26 11.05 24.68
C VAL A 30 -24.64 11.72 24.69
N LEU A 31 -25.72 10.93 24.65
CA LEU A 31 -27.09 11.45 24.64
C LEU A 31 -27.45 12.15 25.95
N GLY A 32 -27.02 11.60 27.09
CA GLY A 32 -27.22 12.19 28.40
C GLY A 32 -26.49 13.52 28.55
N SER A 33 -25.24 13.61 28.07
CA SER A 33 -24.49 14.88 28.08
C SER A 33 -25.11 15.91 27.14
N ALA A 34 -25.56 15.49 25.95
CA ALA A 34 -26.31 16.35 25.03
C ALA A 34 -27.58 16.92 25.68
N LEU A 35 -28.36 16.08 26.36
CA LEU A 35 -29.59 16.48 27.06
C LEU A 35 -29.29 17.41 28.25
N LEU A 36 -28.27 17.10 29.07
CA LEU A 36 -27.87 17.93 30.19
C LEU A 36 -27.43 19.33 29.73
N MET A 37 -26.68 19.41 28.63
CA MET A 37 -26.30 20.70 28.04
C MET A 37 -27.51 21.46 27.51
N GLN A 38 -28.47 20.77 26.87
CA GLN A 38 -29.71 21.39 26.41
C GLN A 38 -30.54 21.98 27.55
N ILE A 39 -30.69 21.23 28.65
CA ILE A 39 -31.38 21.71 29.86
C ILE A 39 -30.64 22.91 30.47
N GLY A 40 -29.30 22.93 30.38
CA GLY A 40 -28.45 24.05 30.78
C GLY A 40 -28.47 25.25 29.82
N GLY A 41 -29.27 25.22 28.75
CA GLY A 41 -29.37 26.31 27.76
C GLY A 41 -28.27 26.32 26.70
N LEU A 42 -27.44 25.27 26.62
CA LEU A 42 -26.40 25.09 25.61
C LEU A 42 -26.87 24.16 24.48
N SER A 43 -26.14 24.12 23.37
CA SER A 43 -26.53 23.24 22.26
C SER A 43 -26.27 21.77 22.56
N MET A 44 -27.14 20.88 22.07
CA MET A 44 -26.93 19.43 22.16
C MET A 44 -25.59 19.00 21.52
N ALA A 45 -25.18 19.68 20.45
CA ALA A 45 -23.90 19.42 19.78
C ALA A 45 -22.70 19.68 20.70
N MET A 46 -22.73 20.74 21.51
CA MET A 46 -21.70 21.00 22.52
C MET A 46 -21.66 19.91 23.59
N GLY A 47 -22.81 19.38 24.01
CA GLY A 47 -22.86 18.27 24.96
C GLY A 47 -22.34 16.96 24.39
N ALA A 48 -22.65 16.65 23.13
CA ALA A 48 -22.08 15.51 22.45
C ALA A 48 -20.55 15.64 22.24
N PHE A 49 -20.08 16.83 21.87
CA PHE A 49 -18.64 17.12 21.73
C PHE A 49 -17.91 16.96 23.07
N LEU A 50 -18.45 17.53 24.15
CA LEU A 50 -17.87 17.41 25.49
C LEU A 50 -17.84 15.96 25.97
N ALA A 51 -18.91 15.20 25.73
CA ALA A 51 -18.94 13.76 26.01
C ALA A 51 -17.82 13.02 25.27
N GLY A 52 -17.63 13.32 23.98
CA GLY A 52 -16.54 12.76 23.18
C GLY A 52 -15.16 13.05 23.77
N VAL A 53 -14.89 14.31 24.16
CA VAL A 53 -13.63 14.69 24.82
C VAL A 53 -13.44 13.93 26.14
N LEU A 54 -14.48 13.86 26.97
CA LEU A 54 -14.42 13.13 28.25
C LEU A 54 -14.21 11.61 28.07
N LEU A 55 -14.81 11.02 27.04
CA LEU A 55 -14.62 9.60 26.71
C LEU A 55 -13.24 9.34 26.11
N SER A 56 -12.66 10.30 25.38
CA SER A 56 -11.32 10.19 24.79
C SER A 56 -10.21 10.12 25.84
N GLU A 57 -10.45 10.67 27.04
CA GLU A 57 -9.55 10.59 28.19
C GLU A 57 -9.76 9.32 29.05
N SER A 58 -10.73 8.46 28.70
CA SER A 58 -10.98 7.22 29.45
C SER A 58 -9.93 6.14 29.16
N THR A 59 -9.67 5.27 30.15
CA THR A 59 -8.85 4.06 29.97
C THR A 59 -9.43 3.09 28.94
N PHE A 60 -10.72 3.24 28.60
CA PHE A 60 -11.43 2.41 27.62
C PHE A 60 -11.58 3.08 26.24
N ARG A 61 -10.89 4.20 25.97
CA ARG A 61 -11.06 5.01 24.74
C ARG A 61 -11.06 4.19 23.45
N HIS A 62 -10.10 3.27 23.30
CA HIS A 62 -9.89 2.48 22.08
C HIS A 62 -11.03 1.50 21.85
N GLN A 63 -11.56 0.92 22.92
CA GLN A 63 -12.70 0.01 22.84
C GLN A 63 -13.99 0.78 22.54
N ILE A 64 -14.20 1.93 23.18
CA ILE A 64 -15.34 2.81 22.94
C ILE A 64 -15.32 3.34 21.50
N GLU A 65 -14.16 3.71 20.98
CA GLU A 65 -13.99 4.16 19.60
C GLU A 65 -14.36 3.05 18.60
N ALA A 66 -13.80 1.85 18.78
CA ALA A 66 -14.11 0.69 17.93
C ALA A 66 -15.60 0.28 17.97
N ASP A 67 -16.28 0.50 19.09
CA ASP A 67 -17.69 0.17 19.26
C ASP A 67 -18.64 1.26 18.74
N ILE A 68 -18.22 2.53 18.71
CA ILE A 68 -19.00 3.66 18.16
C ILE A 68 -18.79 3.82 16.65
N GLU A 69 -17.63 3.45 16.11
CA GLU A 69 -17.26 3.61 14.71
C GLU A 69 -18.35 3.13 13.72
N PRO A 70 -18.99 1.95 13.91
CA PRO A 70 -20.08 1.51 13.03
C PRO A 70 -21.28 2.47 13.02
N PHE A 71 -21.61 3.07 14.18
CA PHE A 71 -22.72 4.02 14.30
C PHE A 71 -22.38 5.37 13.70
N ARG A 72 -21.12 5.80 13.82
CA ARG A 72 -20.66 7.06 13.22
C ARG A 72 -20.95 7.10 11.73
N GLY A 73 -20.64 6.03 10.99
CA GLY A 73 -20.92 5.95 9.55
C GLY A 73 -22.41 6.06 9.23
N ILE A 74 -23.26 5.32 9.96
CA ILE A 74 -24.72 5.32 9.74
C ILE A 74 -25.33 6.69 10.09
N LEU A 75 -24.95 7.27 11.23
CA LEU A 75 -25.46 8.56 11.70
C LEU A 75 -25.00 9.71 10.82
N LEU A 76 -23.75 9.67 10.31
CA LEU A 76 -23.25 10.64 9.35
C LEU A 76 -24.03 10.56 8.03
N GLY A 77 -24.32 9.36 7.55
CA GLY A 77 -25.17 9.14 6.37
C GLY A 77 -26.58 9.71 6.57
N LEU A 78 -27.20 9.44 7.72
CA LEU A 78 -28.52 9.98 8.07
C LEU A 78 -28.50 11.52 8.22
N PHE A 79 -27.44 12.07 8.80
CA PHE A 79 -27.23 13.51 8.92
C PHE A 79 -27.18 14.18 7.54
N PHE A 80 -26.33 13.70 6.64
CA PHE A 80 -26.22 14.27 5.29
C PHE A 80 -27.49 14.07 4.47
N LEU A 81 -28.20 12.95 4.64
CA LEU A 81 -29.51 12.75 4.03
C LEU A 81 -30.53 13.77 4.53
N SER A 82 -30.60 13.99 5.85
CA SER A 82 -31.50 14.97 6.48
C SER A 82 -31.20 16.39 6.02
N VAL A 83 -29.92 16.77 5.97
CA VAL A 83 -29.48 18.07 5.46
C VAL A 83 -29.85 18.23 3.98
N GLY A 84 -29.66 17.18 3.17
CA GLY A 84 -30.08 17.18 1.76
C GLY A 84 -31.59 17.33 1.59
N MET A 85 -32.41 16.70 2.43
CA MET A 85 -33.87 16.86 2.44
C MET A 85 -34.32 18.24 2.96
N SER A 86 -33.51 18.87 3.82
CA SER A 86 -33.77 20.22 4.33
C SER A 86 -33.44 21.32 3.31
N LEU A 87 -32.78 20.96 2.20
CA LEU A 87 -32.46 21.89 1.12
C LEU A 87 -33.70 22.18 0.28
N ASP A 88 -34.24 23.39 0.40
CA ASP A 88 -35.34 23.86 -0.44
C ASP A 88 -34.82 24.31 -1.82
N LEU A 89 -34.99 23.45 -2.83
CA LEU A 89 -34.57 23.73 -4.21
C LEU A 89 -35.30 24.93 -4.84
N ALA A 90 -36.51 25.26 -4.39
CA ALA A 90 -37.23 26.44 -4.90
C ALA A 90 -36.59 27.74 -4.35
N VAL A 91 -36.16 27.73 -3.09
CA VAL A 91 -35.39 28.84 -2.51
C VAL A 91 -34.02 28.96 -3.20
N VAL A 92 -33.36 27.83 -3.47
CA VAL A 92 -32.09 27.83 -4.21
C VAL A 92 -32.25 28.38 -5.62
N ALA A 93 -33.29 27.97 -6.34
CA ALA A 93 -33.56 28.43 -7.70
C ALA A 93 -33.92 29.92 -7.75
N SER A 94 -34.67 30.43 -6.76
CA SER A 94 -35.03 31.85 -6.69
C SER A 94 -33.86 32.75 -6.26
N ASN A 95 -32.98 32.27 -5.38
CA ASN A 95 -31.84 33.03 -4.84
C ASN A 95 -30.47 32.57 -5.38
N TRP A 96 -30.44 31.92 -6.56
CA TRP A 96 -29.24 31.25 -7.07
C TRP A 96 -28.03 32.20 -7.21
N GLN A 97 -28.25 33.48 -7.55
CA GLN A 97 -27.19 34.49 -7.64
C GLN A 97 -26.55 34.77 -6.29
N LEU A 98 -27.38 34.97 -5.25
CA LEU A 98 -26.91 35.22 -3.89
C LEU A 98 -26.14 34.01 -3.36
N ILE A 99 -26.71 32.81 -3.54
CA ILE A 99 -26.11 31.58 -3.04
C ILE A 99 -24.78 31.31 -3.73
N THR A 100 -24.73 31.35 -5.07
CA THR A 100 -23.49 31.05 -5.82
C THR A 100 -22.38 32.05 -5.50
N SER A 101 -22.71 33.35 -5.45
CA SER A 101 -21.72 34.37 -5.08
C SER A 101 -21.24 34.24 -3.64
N ALA A 102 -22.15 33.94 -2.69
CA ALA A 102 -21.80 33.75 -1.28
C ALA A 102 -20.96 32.49 -1.05
N VAL A 103 -21.22 31.38 -1.74
CA VAL A 103 -20.40 30.16 -1.70
C VAL A 103 -18.97 30.47 -2.14
N LEU A 104 -18.81 31.09 -3.32
CA LEU A 104 -17.50 31.43 -3.85
C LEU A 104 -16.77 32.43 -2.95
N ALA A 105 -17.46 33.47 -2.48
CA ALA A 105 -16.88 34.47 -1.58
C ALA A 105 -16.43 33.85 -0.26
N MET A 106 -17.25 33.00 0.36
CA MET A 106 -16.92 32.32 1.62
C MET A 106 -15.72 31.38 1.44
N MET A 107 -15.72 30.54 0.40
CA MET A 107 -14.63 29.61 0.14
C MET A 107 -13.33 30.33 -0.19
N LEU A 108 -13.38 31.41 -0.98
CA LEU A 108 -12.21 32.23 -1.30
C LEU A 108 -11.66 32.93 -0.05
N ALA A 109 -12.52 33.59 0.72
CA ALA A 109 -12.11 34.30 1.93
C ALA A 109 -11.48 33.34 2.95
N LYS A 110 -12.13 32.21 3.22
CA LYS A 110 -11.63 31.19 4.15
C LYS A 110 -10.36 30.54 3.63
N GLY A 111 -10.31 30.21 2.33
CA GLY A 111 -9.13 29.65 1.67
C GLY A 111 -7.93 30.58 1.74
N ILE A 112 -8.10 31.88 1.47
CA ILE A 112 -7.03 32.90 1.59
C ILE A 112 -6.53 32.98 3.03
N CYS A 113 -7.43 33.05 4.02
CA CYS A 113 -7.05 33.08 5.43
C CYS A 113 -6.21 31.85 5.81
N ILE A 114 -6.65 30.65 5.43
CA ILE A 114 -5.96 29.39 5.74
C ILE A 114 -4.61 29.31 5.03
N TYR A 115 -4.55 29.73 3.76
CA TYR A 115 -3.31 29.80 3.01
C TYR A 115 -2.30 30.73 3.69
N LEU A 116 -2.72 31.93 4.08
CA LEU A 116 -1.84 32.90 4.77
C LEU A 116 -1.32 32.34 6.09
N VAL A 117 -2.19 31.73 6.89
CA VAL A 117 -1.78 31.09 8.15
C VAL A 117 -0.78 29.95 7.89
N ALA A 118 -1.04 29.07 6.92
CA ALA A 118 -0.12 27.98 6.58
C ALA A 118 1.27 28.51 6.14
N ARG A 119 1.30 29.60 5.37
CA ARG A 119 2.56 30.24 4.98
C ARG A 119 3.30 30.90 6.15
N LEU A 120 2.57 31.49 7.11
CA LEU A 120 3.16 32.05 8.33
C LEU A 120 3.78 30.96 9.23
N VAL A 121 3.20 29.77 9.26
CA VAL A 121 3.72 28.59 9.98
C VAL A 121 4.79 27.83 9.15
N ARG A 122 5.29 28.44 8.06
CA ARG A 122 6.35 27.92 7.18
C ARG A 122 6.01 26.62 6.44
N SER A 123 4.74 26.34 6.20
CA SER A 123 4.36 25.25 5.28
C SER A 123 4.79 25.55 3.85
N SER A 124 5.13 24.49 3.10
CA SER A 124 5.43 24.61 1.67
C SER A 124 4.21 25.12 0.89
N HIS A 125 4.43 25.77 -0.26
CA HIS A 125 3.32 26.27 -1.09
C HIS A 125 2.32 25.18 -1.52
N PRO A 126 2.78 23.98 -1.95
CA PRO A 126 1.90 22.85 -2.21
C PRO A 126 0.99 22.48 -1.04
N GLU A 127 1.57 22.30 0.16
CA GLU A 127 0.77 21.91 1.31
C GLU A 127 -0.15 23.04 1.80
N ALA A 128 0.29 24.30 1.68
CA ALA A 128 -0.54 25.45 2.04
C ALA A 128 -1.78 25.55 1.12
N LEU A 129 -1.63 25.28 -0.17
CA LEU A 129 -2.74 25.22 -1.13
C LEU A 129 -3.69 24.04 -0.83
N ASP A 130 -3.13 22.86 -0.57
CA ASP A 130 -3.92 21.66 -0.26
C ASP A 130 -4.80 21.88 0.99
N ARG A 131 -4.21 22.42 2.07
CA ARG A 131 -4.94 22.80 3.29
C ARG A 131 -5.99 23.88 3.03
N ALA A 132 -5.66 24.89 2.22
CA ALA A 132 -6.58 25.98 1.89
C ALA A 132 -7.84 25.48 1.17
N VAL A 133 -7.69 24.55 0.22
CA VAL A 133 -8.83 24.00 -0.53
C VAL A 133 -9.63 23.01 0.32
N LEU A 134 -8.99 22.10 1.05
CA LEU A 134 -9.68 21.08 1.86
C LEU A 134 -10.51 21.69 2.99
N MET A 135 -10.05 22.81 3.56
CA MET A 135 -10.69 23.44 4.71
C MET A 135 -11.58 24.64 4.33
N ALA A 136 -11.67 25.02 3.04
CA ALA A 136 -12.45 26.18 2.58
C ALA A 136 -13.97 26.01 2.74
N GLN A 137 -14.49 24.78 2.79
CA GLN A 137 -15.93 24.53 2.94
C GLN A 137 -16.51 25.00 4.28
N GLY A 138 -17.84 25.17 4.30
CA GLY A 138 -18.60 25.32 5.53
C GLY A 138 -18.53 24.05 6.39
N GLY A 139 -18.60 24.21 7.71
CA GLY A 139 -18.59 23.10 8.66
C GLY A 139 -20.00 22.66 9.07
N GLU A 140 -20.15 21.41 9.50
CA GLU A 140 -21.43 20.83 9.94
C GLU A 140 -22.05 21.56 11.14
N PHE A 141 -21.23 22.20 11.98
CA PHE A 141 -21.70 23.02 13.10
C PHE A 141 -22.50 24.24 12.67
N ALA A 142 -22.37 24.68 11.41
CA ALA A 142 -23.15 25.79 10.87
C ALA A 142 -24.66 25.50 10.90
N PHE A 143 -25.07 24.26 10.59
CA PHE A 143 -26.50 23.88 10.59
C PHE A 143 -27.12 23.98 11.99
N VAL A 144 -26.37 23.60 13.02
CA VAL A 144 -26.81 23.72 14.41
C VAL A 144 -26.98 25.19 14.80
N LEU A 145 -26.03 26.04 14.39
CA LEU A 145 -26.08 27.48 14.66
C LEU A 145 -27.27 28.15 13.96
N PHE A 146 -27.49 27.85 12.67
CA PHE A 146 -28.58 28.44 11.90
C PHE A 146 -29.94 28.00 12.43
N SER A 147 -30.09 26.72 12.79
CA SER A 147 -31.30 26.20 13.41
C SER A 147 -31.61 26.89 14.75
N ALA A 148 -30.60 27.09 15.60
CA ALA A 148 -30.77 27.83 16.86
C ALA A 148 -31.14 29.30 16.65
N ALA A 149 -30.52 29.96 15.67
CA ALA A 149 -30.83 31.35 15.30
C ALA A 149 -32.27 31.48 14.75
N ALA A 150 -32.70 30.54 13.91
CA ALA A 150 -34.06 30.51 13.36
C ALA A 150 -35.10 30.24 14.47
N ALA A 151 -34.82 29.31 15.39
CA ALA A 151 -35.70 29.02 16.53
C ALA A 151 -35.85 30.21 17.49
N SER A 152 -34.82 31.05 17.58
CA SER A 152 -34.83 32.28 18.39
C SER A 152 -35.39 33.49 17.63
N GLY A 153 -35.81 33.33 16.37
CA GLY A 153 -36.34 34.41 15.53
C GLY A 153 -35.30 35.44 15.09
N VAL A 154 -34.00 35.14 15.21
CA VAL A 154 -32.91 36.03 14.78
C VAL A 154 -32.82 36.08 13.25
N ILE A 155 -33.13 34.97 12.60
CA ILE A 155 -33.17 34.85 11.14
C ILE A 155 -34.52 34.26 10.72
N ASP A 156 -35.00 34.63 9.53
CA ASP A 156 -36.19 34.05 8.95
C ASP A 156 -35.91 32.71 8.26
N ALA A 157 -36.98 32.03 7.82
CA ALA A 157 -36.87 30.73 7.15
C ALA A 157 -36.09 30.82 5.82
N THR A 158 -36.21 31.93 5.09
CA THR A 158 -35.54 32.14 3.80
C THR A 158 -34.03 32.28 3.98
N VAL A 159 -33.60 33.07 4.96
CA VAL A 159 -32.19 33.24 5.33
C VAL A 159 -31.61 31.91 5.82
N ASN A 160 -32.33 31.18 6.66
CA ASN A 160 -31.90 29.85 7.11
C ASN A 160 -31.71 28.87 5.93
N ALA A 161 -32.66 28.83 5.00
CA ALA A 161 -32.56 28.01 3.79
C ALA A 161 -31.38 28.43 2.89
N ASN A 162 -31.18 29.74 2.68
CA ASN A 162 -30.05 30.27 1.91
C ASN A 162 -28.69 29.89 2.55
N LEU A 163 -28.54 30.07 3.86
CA LEU A 163 -27.31 29.74 4.59
C LEU A 163 -27.02 28.24 4.58
N THR A 164 -28.06 27.41 4.75
CA THR A 164 -27.97 25.96 4.64
C THR A 164 -27.51 25.56 3.24
N ALA A 165 -28.11 26.13 2.19
CA ALA A 165 -27.72 25.87 0.80
C ALA A 165 -26.27 26.24 0.52
N ILE A 166 -25.81 27.39 1.03
CA ILE A 166 -24.43 27.85 0.88
C ILE A 166 -23.44 26.83 1.48
N VAL A 167 -23.70 26.31 2.69
CA VAL A 167 -22.83 25.30 3.33
C VAL A 167 -22.85 24.00 2.54
N VAL A 168 -24.03 23.49 2.16
CA VAL A 168 -24.15 22.24 1.40
C VAL A 168 -23.45 22.33 0.05
N LEU A 169 -23.67 23.39 -0.72
CA LEU A 169 -23.01 23.59 -2.01
C LEU A 169 -21.49 23.72 -1.86
N SER A 170 -21.00 24.35 -0.79
CA SER A 170 -19.55 24.41 -0.54
C SER A 170 -18.94 23.02 -0.30
N MET A 171 -19.65 22.13 0.40
CA MET A 171 -19.21 20.74 0.62
C MET A 171 -19.22 19.94 -0.69
N VAL A 172 -20.25 20.14 -1.53
CA VAL A 172 -20.34 19.52 -2.85
C VAL A 172 -19.22 19.99 -3.78
N LEU A 173 -18.86 21.29 -3.76
CA LEU A 173 -17.83 21.86 -4.65
C LEU A 173 -16.40 21.53 -4.25
N THR A 174 -16.14 21.27 -2.96
CA THR A 174 -14.79 20.99 -2.45
C THR A 174 -14.06 19.84 -3.14
N PRO A 175 -14.63 18.64 -3.33
CA PRO A 175 -13.94 17.56 -4.05
C PRO A 175 -13.58 17.94 -5.49
N PHE A 176 -14.39 18.76 -6.17
CA PHE A 176 -14.06 19.26 -7.51
C PHE A 176 -12.85 20.19 -7.48
N PHE A 177 -12.78 21.12 -6.52
CA PHE A 177 -11.61 21.97 -6.36
C PHE A 177 -10.36 21.18 -6.00
N VAL A 178 -10.47 20.12 -5.18
CA VAL A 178 -9.34 19.22 -4.88
C VAL A 178 -8.84 18.51 -6.14
N ILE A 179 -9.74 18.00 -6.98
CA ILE A 179 -9.37 17.34 -8.25
C ILE A 179 -8.67 18.33 -9.19
N VAL A 180 -9.21 19.54 -9.32
CA VAL A 180 -8.62 20.61 -10.12
C VAL A 180 -7.24 20.98 -9.59
N LEU A 181 -7.11 21.17 -8.27
CA LEU A 181 -5.84 21.50 -7.63
C LEU A 181 -4.79 20.41 -7.90
N LYS A 182 -5.14 19.13 -7.69
CA LYS A 182 -4.24 17.99 -7.95
C LYS A 182 -3.85 17.84 -9.42
N ARG A 183 -4.65 18.35 -10.36
CA ARG A 183 -4.32 18.35 -11.79
C ARG A 183 -3.26 19.41 -12.13
N PHE A 184 -3.30 20.56 -11.46
CA PHE A 184 -2.39 21.68 -11.73
C PHE A 184 -1.18 21.71 -10.80
N MET A 185 -1.23 21.02 -9.67
CA MET A 185 -0.09 20.88 -8.78
C MET A 185 0.84 19.76 -9.25
N PRO A 186 2.17 19.97 -9.24
CA PRO A 186 3.11 18.87 -9.39
C PRO A 186 2.85 17.83 -8.29
N LYS A 187 3.06 16.54 -8.60
CA LYS A 187 3.04 15.48 -7.58
C LYS A 187 3.84 15.95 -6.38
N ALA A 188 3.27 15.85 -5.18
CA ALA A 188 3.92 16.30 -3.95
C ALA A 188 5.35 15.72 -3.92
N GLN A 189 6.35 16.58 -4.09
CA GLN A 189 7.73 16.18 -3.88
C GLN A 189 7.92 16.14 -2.38
N GLU A 190 8.13 14.95 -1.85
CA GLU A 190 8.57 14.79 -0.48
C GLU A 190 9.85 15.59 -0.24
N SER A 191 9.93 16.22 0.94
CA SER A 191 11.04 17.10 1.26
C SER A 191 12.36 16.31 1.25
N MET A 192 13.27 16.70 0.36
CA MET A 192 14.65 16.20 0.27
C MET A 192 15.58 16.80 1.33
N GLU A 193 15.06 17.61 2.26
CA GLU A 193 15.87 18.23 3.30
C GLU A 193 16.53 17.15 4.18
N GLY A 194 17.86 17.20 4.27
CA GLY A 194 18.69 16.21 4.98
C GLY A 194 19.12 15.00 4.15
N ILE A 195 18.69 14.85 2.90
CA ILE A 195 18.98 13.64 2.10
C ILE A 195 20.08 13.92 1.07
N GLU A 196 21.18 13.16 1.17
CA GLU A 196 22.27 13.20 0.20
C GLU A 196 21.85 12.53 -1.12
N LYS A 197 22.14 13.19 -2.24
CA LYS A 197 22.01 12.58 -3.57
C LYS A 197 23.25 11.75 -3.88
N ALA A 198 23.08 10.68 -4.67
CA ALA A 198 24.23 9.91 -5.14
C ALA A 198 25.13 10.78 -6.03
N ASP A 199 26.35 11.06 -5.59
CA ASP A 199 27.34 11.84 -6.33
C ASP A 199 28.76 11.32 -6.04
N GLY A 200 29.47 10.91 -7.09
CA GLY A 200 30.86 10.45 -7.03
C GLY A 200 31.13 9.24 -6.14
N LEU A 201 30.18 8.31 -6.02
CA LEU A 201 30.31 7.13 -5.14
C LEU A 201 31.19 6.04 -5.79
N THR A 202 31.81 5.16 -4.99
CA THR A 202 32.80 4.17 -5.48
C THR A 202 32.67 2.77 -4.87
N GLY A 203 31.50 2.41 -4.34
CA GLY A 203 31.32 1.11 -3.68
C GLY A 203 31.62 -0.08 -4.59
N SER A 204 32.13 -1.17 -4.00
CA SER A 204 32.36 -2.43 -4.72
C SER A 204 31.07 -3.08 -5.24
N VAL A 205 29.96 -2.88 -4.53
CA VAL A 205 28.64 -3.35 -4.93
C VAL A 205 27.65 -2.19 -4.88
N LEU A 206 26.96 -1.93 -5.99
CA LEU A 206 25.85 -0.97 -6.04
C LEU A 206 24.53 -1.71 -5.79
N ILE A 207 23.82 -1.37 -4.73
CA ILE A 207 22.49 -1.90 -4.39
C ILE A 207 21.46 -0.85 -4.80
N ILE A 208 20.51 -1.25 -5.65
CA ILE A 208 19.42 -0.40 -6.13
C ILE A 208 18.13 -0.91 -5.51
N GLY A 209 17.56 -0.12 -4.59
CA GLY A 209 16.39 -0.48 -3.80
C GLY A 209 16.78 -1.05 -2.42
N PHE A 210 16.43 -0.32 -1.38
CA PHE A 210 16.59 -0.64 0.03
C PHE A 210 15.25 -0.90 0.75
N GLY A 211 14.31 -1.50 0.02
CA GLY A 211 13.14 -2.12 0.64
C GLY A 211 13.50 -3.39 1.41
N ARG A 212 12.47 -4.15 1.81
CA ARG A 212 12.61 -5.41 2.60
C ARG A 212 13.66 -6.38 2.04
N PHE A 213 13.71 -6.56 0.72
CA PHE A 213 14.67 -7.46 0.08
C PHE A 213 16.10 -6.92 0.15
N GLY A 214 16.30 -5.64 -0.24
CA GLY A 214 17.61 -4.99 -0.23
C GLY A 214 18.21 -4.89 1.17
N GLN A 215 17.38 -4.61 2.18
CA GLN A 215 17.76 -4.60 3.59
C GLN A 215 18.38 -5.93 4.03
N VAL A 216 17.65 -7.04 3.83
CA VAL A 216 18.12 -8.38 4.24
C VAL A 216 19.33 -8.81 3.41
N MET A 217 19.32 -8.57 2.10
CA MET A 217 20.43 -8.95 1.22
C MET A 217 21.72 -8.21 1.62
N SER A 218 21.64 -6.91 1.90
CA SER A 218 22.79 -6.09 2.29
C SER A 218 23.52 -6.61 3.53
N GLN A 219 22.81 -7.25 4.47
CA GLN A 219 23.41 -7.81 5.68
C GLN A 219 24.50 -8.83 5.38
N SER A 220 24.32 -9.66 4.34
CA SER A 220 25.32 -10.67 3.98
C SER A 220 26.62 -10.04 3.46
N LEU A 221 26.50 -8.89 2.78
CA LEU A 221 27.65 -8.13 2.27
C LEU A 221 28.35 -7.37 3.39
N LEU A 222 27.57 -6.70 4.25
CA LEU A 222 28.07 -5.93 5.38
C LEU A 222 28.74 -6.82 6.44
N ALA A 223 28.23 -8.03 6.68
CA ALA A 223 28.86 -9.00 7.59
C ALA A 223 30.25 -9.48 7.13
N ARG A 224 30.62 -9.20 5.87
CA ARG A 224 31.94 -9.51 5.28
C ARG A 224 32.75 -8.24 4.99
N ASP A 225 32.33 -7.09 5.53
CA ASP A 225 32.94 -5.78 5.30
C ASP A 225 33.10 -5.46 3.80
N VAL A 226 32.15 -5.90 2.99
CA VAL A 226 32.10 -5.52 1.57
C VAL A 226 31.63 -4.08 1.47
N ASP A 227 32.41 -3.26 0.77
CA ASP A 227 32.05 -1.87 0.50
C ASP A 227 30.84 -1.80 -0.43
N VAL A 228 29.72 -1.26 0.07
CA VAL A 228 28.45 -1.17 -0.63
C VAL A 228 28.03 0.29 -0.80
N THR A 229 27.48 0.61 -1.96
CA THR A 229 26.75 1.84 -2.21
C THR A 229 25.28 1.50 -2.38
N ILE A 230 24.39 2.20 -1.68
CA ILE A 230 22.96 1.91 -1.68
C ILE A 230 22.20 3.14 -2.18
N ILE A 231 21.34 2.95 -3.18
CA ILE A 231 20.42 3.99 -3.65
C ILE A 231 18.96 3.55 -3.52
N ASP A 232 18.11 4.50 -3.18
CA ASP A 232 16.65 4.33 -3.18
C ASP A 232 15.95 5.63 -3.65
N THR A 233 14.71 5.50 -4.11
CA THR A 233 13.83 6.62 -4.45
C THR A 233 12.87 6.98 -3.32
N ASP A 234 12.67 6.09 -2.34
CA ASP A 234 11.82 6.27 -1.18
C ASP A 234 12.55 7.03 -0.07
N ILE A 235 12.11 8.27 0.16
CA ILE A 235 12.70 9.21 1.12
C ILE A 235 12.44 8.79 2.56
N GLU A 236 11.26 8.24 2.86
CA GLU A 236 10.93 7.75 4.21
C GLU A 236 11.83 6.58 4.59
N MET A 237 12.07 5.66 3.65
CA MET A 237 12.99 4.54 3.84
C MET A 237 14.43 5.01 4.07
N ILE A 238 14.91 6.00 3.30
CA ILE A 238 16.26 6.56 3.47
C ILE A 238 16.43 7.14 4.89
N ARG A 239 15.48 7.97 5.34
CA ARG A 239 15.54 8.57 6.68
C ARG A 239 15.49 7.50 7.78
N SER A 240 14.58 6.55 7.65
CA SER A 240 14.42 5.49 8.64
C SER A 240 15.68 4.64 8.76
N ALA A 241 16.33 4.34 7.63
CA ALA A 241 17.54 3.52 7.61
C ALA A 241 18.77 4.23 8.18
N GLU A 242 18.86 5.57 8.07
CA GLU A 242 19.95 6.36 8.66
C GLU A 242 19.96 6.23 10.19
N GLU A 243 18.80 6.13 10.84
CA GLU A 243 18.69 5.86 12.28
C GLU A 243 19.29 4.50 12.69
N PHE A 244 19.28 3.53 11.77
CA PHE A 244 19.88 2.21 11.95
C PHE A 244 21.34 2.13 11.47
N GLY A 245 21.94 3.28 11.12
CA GLY A 245 23.35 3.38 10.72
C GLY A 245 23.64 3.01 9.26
N PHE A 246 22.62 2.89 8.40
CA PHE A 246 22.83 2.70 6.97
C PHE A 246 22.97 4.05 6.28
N LYS A 247 24.04 4.22 5.49
CA LYS A 247 24.15 5.36 4.60
C LYS A 247 23.49 5.02 3.25
N ILE A 248 22.38 5.69 2.95
CA ILE A 248 21.61 5.50 1.71
C ILE A 248 21.48 6.83 0.99
N TYR A 249 21.67 6.78 -0.31
CA TYR A 249 21.60 7.96 -1.17
C TYR A 249 20.30 7.96 -1.95
N TYR A 250 19.76 9.15 -2.19
CA TYR A 250 18.64 9.27 -3.10
C TYR A 250 19.12 9.09 -4.55
N GLY A 251 18.50 8.15 -5.27
CA GLY A 251 18.82 7.88 -6.66
C GLY A 251 17.77 6.99 -7.35
N ASP A 252 17.29 7.46 -8.50
CA ASP A 252 16.48 6.66 -9.42
C ASP A 252 17.38 5.84 -10.35
N GLY A 253 17.46 4.53 -10.09
CA GLY A 253 18.29 3.61 -10.88
C GLY A 253 17.88 3.49 -12.35
N THR A 254 16.67 3.91 -12.74
CA THR A 254 16.23 3.88 -14.14
C THR A 254 16.90 4.97 -15.00
N ARG A 255 17.66 5.86 -14.37
CA ARG A 255 18.36 6.96 -15.00
C ARG A 255 19.85 6.70 -15.08
N LEU A 256 20.40 6.76 -16.29
CA LEU A 256 21.81 6.46 -16.54
C LEU A 256 22.77 7.42 -15.83
N ASP A 257 22.44 8.72 -15.78
CA ASP A 257 23.25 9.73 -15.09
C ASP A 257 23.36 9.45 -13.59
N VAL A 258 22.27 8.97 -12.98
CA VAL A 258 22.26 8.54 -11.57
C VAL A 258 23.08 7.27 -11.37
N LEU A 259 23.02 6.29 -12.27
CA LEU A 259 23.84 5.08 -12.15
C LEU A 259 25.34 5.42 -12.16
N HIS A 260 25.78 6.32 -13.04
CA HIS A 260 27.16 6.82 -13.05
C HIS A 260 27.52 7.49 -11.72
N SER A 261 26.70 8.44 -11.26
CA SER A 261 26.97 9.16 -10.01
C SER A 261 26.92 8.26 -8.76
N SER A 262 26.23 7.12 -8.86
CA SER A 262 26.15 6.09 -7.83
C SER A 262 27.31 5.08 -7.84
N GLY A 263 28.30 5.27 -8.72
CA GLY A 263 29.49 4.42 -8.77
C GLY A 263 29.34 3.13 -9.58
N ALA A 264 28.34 3.04 -10.46
CA ALA A 264 28.16 1.88 -11.33
C ALA A 264 29.38 1.62 -12.24
N ASP A 265 30.15 2.66 -12.59
CA ASP A 265 31.38 2.56 -13.39
C ASP A 265 32.46 1.70 -12.71
N SER A 266 32.59 1.80 -11.39
CA SER A 266 33.61 1.07 -10.61
C SER A 266 33.08 -0.18 -9.93
N ALA A 267 31.76 -0.39 -9.93
CA ALA A 267 31.12 -1.50 -9.24
C ALA A 267 31.52 -2.86 -9.85
N ARG A 268 31.83 -3.84 -9.00
CA ARG A 268 32.06 -5.23 -9.40
C ARG A 268 30.74 -6.00 -9.57
N ALA A 269 29.71 -5.58 -8.84
CA ALA A 269 28.36 -6.10 -8.98
C ALA A 269 27.33 -4.98 -8.80
N ILE A 270 26.24 -5.08 -9.55
CA ILE A 270 25.06 -4.23 -9.39
C ILE A 270 23.90 -5.16 -9.00
N ALA A 271 23.38 -4.94 -7.80
CA ALA A 271 22.27 -5.68 -7.24
C ALA A 271 20.98 -4.85 -7.37
N ILE A 272 20.03 -5.36 -8.16
CA ILE A 272 18.74 -4.73 -8.40
C ILE A 272 17.70 -5.41 -7.49
N CYS A 273 17.30 -4.70 -6.44
CA CYS A 273 16.48 -5.20 -5.34
C CYS A 273 15.05 -4.62 -5.31
N ILE A 274 14.68 -3.83 -6.32
CA ILE A 274 13.33 -3.26 -6.47
C ILE A 274 12.30 -4.32 -6.90
N ASP A 275 11.02 -4.06 -6.62
CA ASP A 275 9.90 -4.96 -6.93
C ASP A 275 9.19 -4.64 -8.25
N ASP A 276 9.29 -3.41 -8.76
CA ASP A 276 8.75 -3.04 -10.07
C ASP A 276 9.50 -3.75 -11.21
N ARG A 277 8.81 -4.68 -11.88
CA ARG A 277 9.33 -5.47 -13.02
C ARG A 277 9.83 -4.59 -14.16
N VAL A 278 9.10 -3.54 -14.51
CA VAL A 278 9.41 -2.68 -15.66
C VAL A 278 10.66 -1.84 -15.36
N ALA A 279 10.73 -1.28 -14.15
CA ALA A 279 11.90 -0.54 -13.71
C ALA A 279 13.13 -1.46 -13.60
N ALA A 280 12.97 -2.68 -13.05
CA ALA A 280 14.07 -3.65 -12.93
C ALA A 280 14.65 -4.01 -14.30
N ASN A 281 13.79 -4.36 -15.27
CA ASN A 281 14.19 -4.66 -16.64
C ASN A 281 14.90 -3.45 -17.29
N ARG A 282 14.39 -2.24 -17.07
CA ARG A 282 15.02 -1.02 -17.58
C ARG A 282 16.43 -0.81 -17.03
N ILE A 283 16.64 -1.06 -15.73
CA ILE A 283 17.96 -0.95 -15.10
C ILE A 283 18.90 -2.03 -15.66
N VAL A 284 18.41 -3.25 -15.85
CA VAL A 284 19.19 -4.34 -16.46
C VAL A 284 19.67 -3.96 -17.86
N GLU A 285 18.79 -3.42 -18.70
CA GLU A 285 19.16 -2.95 -20.05
C GLU A 285 20.27 -1.90 -20.00
N LEU A 286 20.11 -0.88 -19.15
CA LEU A 286 21.09 0.19 -19.00
C LEU A 286 22.43 -0.37 -18.49
N ALA A 287 22.38 -1.24 -17.49
CA ALA A 287 23.58 -1.78 -16.88
C ALA A 287 24.33 -2.74 -17.79
N LYS A 288 23.63 -3.59 -18.56
CA LYS A 288 24.28 -4.42 -19.59
C LYS A 288 24.91 -3.58 -20.70
N ALA A 289 24.27 -2.48 -21.10
CA ALA A 289 24.76 -1.64 -22.18
C ALA A 289 25.98 -0.78 -21.77
N GLN A 290 25.98 -0.25 -20.54
CA GLN A 290 26.95 0.76 -20.11
C GLN A 290 27.98 0.25 -19.10
N PHE A 291 27.65 -0.81 -18.35
CA PHE A 291 28.50 -1.35 -17.27
C PHE A 291 28.78 -2.86 -17.45
N PRO A 292 29.35 -3.30 -18.59
CA PRO A 292 29.59 -4.72 -18.87
C PRO A 292 30.59 -5.39 -17.92
N GLN A 293 31.37 -4.60 -17.16
CA GLN A 293 32.30 -5.07 -16.12
C GLN A 293 31.60 -5.58 -14.86
N ALA A 294 30.38 -5.10 -14.58
CA ALA A 294 29.66 -5.43 -13.37
C ALA A 294 28.80 -6.69 -13.54
N ARG A 295 28.84 -7.58 -12.55
CA ARG A 295 27.90 -8.71 -12.47
C ARG A 295 26.52 -8.22 -12.06
N LEU A 296 25.47 -8.65 -12.76
CA LEU A 296 24.10 -8.29 -12.45
C LEU A 296 23.43 -9.35 -11.58
N LEU A 297 22.99 -8.93 -10.39
CA LEU A 297 22.22 -9.73 -9.45
C LEU A 297 20.82 -9.13 -9.35
N VAL A 298 19.77 -9.86 -9.70
CA VAL A 298 18.43 -9.27 -9.83
C VAL A 298 17.38 -10.03 -9.03
N ARG A 299 16.63 -9.30 -8.22
CA ARG A 299 15.38 -9.80 -7.63
C ARG A 299 14.35 -9.98 -8.74
N SER A 300 13.89 -11.21 -8.93
CA SER A 300 12.76 -11.50 -9.82
C SER A 300 11.47 -11.57 -9.01
N TYR A 301 10.40 -11.08 -9.61
CA TYR A 301 9.07 -11.03 -8.99
C TYR A 301 8.42 -12.42 -9.01
N ASP A 302 8.43 -13.04 -10.19
CA ASP A 302 7.84 -14.34 -10.45
C ASP A 302 8.68 -15.14 -11.46
N ARG A 303 8.16 -16.31 -11.84
CA ARG A 303 8.78 -17.23 -12.79
C ARG A 303 8.96 -16.65 -14.19
N GLU A 304 8.01 -15.86 -14.67
CA GLU A 304 8.06 -15.25 -16.00
C GLU A 304 9.15 -14.19 -16.04
N HIS A 305 9.18 -13.32 -15.03
CA HIS A 305 10.23 -12.32 -14.86
C HIS A 305 11.62 -12.97 -14.75
N SER A 306 11.75 -14.11 -14.07
CA SER A 306 13.02 -14.87 -14.05
C SER A 306 13.51 -15.27 -15.45
N LEU A 307 12.60 -15.71 -16.33
CA LEU A 307 12.96 -16.09 -17.72
C LEU A 307 13.35 -14.86 -18.54
N GLU A 308 12.61 -13.75 -18.40
CA GLU A 308 12.94 -12.47 -19.05
C GLU A 308 14.35 -12.01 -18.69
N LEU A 309 14.70 -12.03 -17.40
CA LEU A 309 16.00 -11.59 -16.89
C LEU A 309 17.16 -12.46 -17.41
N ILE A 310 16.96 -13.77 -17.49
CA ILE A 310 17.98 -14.68 -18.05
C ILE A 310 18.17 -14.45 -19.53
N ASN A 311 17.09 -14.25 -20.29
CA ASN A 311 17.18 -13.89 -21.70
C ASN A 311 17.88 -12.53 -21.91
N ALA A 312 17.76 -11.61 -20.95
CA ALA A 312 18.51 -10.36 -20.91
C ALA A 312 19.99 -10.54 -20.47
N GLY A 313 20.42 -11.76 -20.16
CA GLY A 313 21.80 -12.12 -19.83
C GLY A 313 22.22 -11.78 -18.40
N VAL A 314 21.28 -11.61 -17.48
CA VAL A 314 21.56 -11.39 -16.05
C VAL A 314 22.40 -12.53 -15.47
N ASP A 315 23.40 -12.20 -14.64
CA ASP A 315 24.35 -13.18 -14.11
C ASP A 315 23.75 -14.05 -12.99
N TYR A 316 22.86 -13.48 -12.18
CA TYR A 316 22.12 -14.21 -11.16
C TYR A 316 20.76 -13.57 -10.92
N GLN A 317 19.73 -14.40 -10.79
CA GLN A 317 18.40 -13.95 -10.40
C GLN A 317 17.78 -14.88 -9.36
N ILE A 318 16.96 -14.32 -8.48
CA ILE A 318 16.23 -15.09 -7.47
C ILE A 318 14.81 -14.57 -7.31
N ARG A 319 13.83 -15.50 -7.30
CA ARG A 319 12.42 -15.17 -7.07
C ARG A 319 12.23 -14.80 -5.61
N GLU A 320 11.64 -13.63 -5.39
CA GLU A 320 11.54 -13.01 -4.07
C GLU A 320 10.85 -13.86 -2.99
N THR A 321 9.88 -14.70 -3.34
CA THR A 321 9.08 -15.46 -2.38
C THR A 321 9.38 -16.95 -2.35
N PHE A 322 10.14 -17.48 -3.32
CA PHE A 322 10.24 -18.92 -3.52
C PHE A 322 10.88 -19.66 -2.34
N GLU A 323 12.06 -19.22 -1.89
CA GLU A 323 12.75 -19.86 -0.77
C GLU A 323 11.97 -19.74 0.55
N SER A 324 11.37 -18.57 0.79
CA SER A 324 10.51 -18.37 1.97
C SER A 324 9.29 -19.29 1.94
N ALA A 325 8.65 -19.49 0.78
CA ALA A 325 7.50 -20.37 0.63
C ALA A 325 7.88 -21.86 0.82
N VAL A 326 9.04 -22.28 0.32
CA VAL A 326 9.55 -23.65 0.51
C VAL A 326 9.80 -23.92 2.00
N ASN A 327 10.46 -23.00 2.70
CA ASN A 327 10.72 -23.13 4.14
C ASN A 327 9.43 -23.10 4.96
N PHE A 328 8.46 -22.26 4.59
CA PHE A 328 7.16 -22.22 5.24
C PHE A 328 6.38 -23.53 5.05
N GLY A 329 6.45 -24.12 3.84
CA GLY A 329 5.88 -25.43 3.56
C GLY A 329 6.51 -26.54 4.42
N ALA A 330 7.84 -26.52 4.59
CA ALA A 330 8.53 -27.46 5.47
C ALA A 330 8.08 -27.31 6.93
N ALA A 331 7.99 -26.08 7.44
CA ALA A 331 7.48 -25.82 8.79
C ALA A 331 6.03 -26.30 8.96
N ALA A 332 5.18 -26.10 7.95
CA ALA A 332 3.80 -26.59 7.98
C ALA A 332 3.73 -28.13 8.04
N LEU A 333 4.63 -28.86 7.35
CA LEU A 333 4.70 -30.31 7.45
C LEU A 333 5.08 -30.77 8.86
N VAL A 334 6.04 -30.08 9.51
CA VAL A 334 6.44 -30.36 10.89
C VAL A 334 5.26 -30.18 11.86
N GLU A 335 4.51 -29.09 11.74
CA GLU A 335 3.30 -28.83 12.55
C GLU A 335 2.18 -29.87 12.31
N LEU A 336 2.15 -30.50 11.14
CA LEU A 336 1.23 -31.58 10.80
C LEU A 336 1.73 -32.97 11.26
N GLY A 337 2.86 -33.04 11.98
CA GLY A 337 3.40 -34.26 12.56
C GLY A 337 4.38 -35.03 11.67
N VAL A 338 4.87 -34.43 10.58
CA VAL A 338 5.95 -35.00 9.77
C VAL A 338 7.30 -34.79 10.47
N ALA A 339 8.19 -35.78 10.42
CA ALA A 339 9.52 -35.66 10.99
C ALA A 339 10.34 -34.57 10.28
N GLU A 340 11.18 -33.84 11.03
CA GLU A 340 11.93 -32.68 10.52
C GLU A 340 12.87 -33.04 9.36
N ASP A 341 13.53 -34.20 9.43
CA ASP A 341 14.40 -34.72 8.37
C ASP A 341 13.63 -35.06 7.09
N GLU A 342 12.40 -35.55 7.22
CA GLU A 342 11.51 -35.81 6.10
C GLU A 342 11.00 -34.50 5.47
N ALA A 343 10.61 -33.53 6.29
CA ALA A 343 10.16 -32.21 5.83
C ALA A 343 11.28 -31.47 5.08
N GLU A 344 12.51 -31.53 5.57
CA GLU A 344 13.69 -30.96 4.90
C GLU A 344 13.99 -31.68 3.58
N ARG A 345 13.86 -33.01 3.55
CA ARG A 345 14.01 -33.80 2.31
C ARG A 345 12.99 -33.39 1.25
N ILE A 346 11.72 -33.21 1.64
CA ILE A 346 10.65 -32.74 0.76
C ILE A 346 10.95 -31.33 0.24
N ALA A 347 11.39 -30.41 1.12
CA ALA A 347 11.79 -29.06 0.70
C ALA A 347 12.90 -29.07 -0.34
N ASN A 348 13.93 -29.90 -0.14
CA ASN A 348 15.03 -30.07 -1.09
C ASN A 348 14.58 -30.72 -2.41
N GLU A 349 13.63 -31.66 -2.36
CA GLU A 349 13.01 -32.21 -3.57
C GLU A 349 12.25 -31.13 -4.35
N ILE A 350 11.46 -30.29 -3.67
CA ILE A 350 10.74 -29.18 -4.29
C ILE A 350 11.70 -28.21 -4.98
N ARG A 351 12.80 -27.82 -4.31
CA ARG A 351 13.85 -26.98 -4.91
C ARG A 351 14.44 -27.61 -6.17
N ARG A 352 14.81 -28.89 -6.10
CA ARG A 352 15.39 -29.62 -7.23
C ARG A 352 14.42 -29.67 -8.42
N ARG A 353 13.16 -30.07 -8.18
CA ARG A 353 12.14 -30.16 -9.23
C ARG A 353 11.83 -28.82 -9.86
N ASP A 354 11.78 -27.76 -9.06
CA ASP A 354 11.56 -26.41 -9.57
C ASP A 354 12.74 -25.94 -10.46
N ALA A 355 13.98 -26.25 -10.07
CA ALA A 355 15.18 -25.96 -10.86
C ALA A 355 15.22 -26.75 -12.18
N GLU A 356 15.00 -28.07 -12.14
CA GLU A 356 14.89 -28.92 -13.34
C GLU A 356 13.80 -28.42 -14.30
N ARG A 357 12.65 -28.02 -13.74
CA ARG A 357 11.58 -27.39 -14.51
C ARG A 357 12.00 -26.07 -15.12
N PHE A 358 12.75 -25.26 -14.38
CA PHE A 358 13.18 -23.96 -14.87
C PHE A 358 14.15 -24.12 -16.04
N GLU A 359 15.06 -25.09 -15.98
CA GLU A 359 15.94 -25.46 -17.10
C GLU A 359 15.17 -25.88 -18.34
N LEU A 360 14.11 -26.69 -18.17
CA LEU A 360 13.24 -27.09 -19.28
C LEU A 360 12.44 -25.92 -19.86
N GLU A 361 12.01 -24.95 -19.04
CA GLU A 361 11.32 -23.74 -19.49
C GLU A 361 12.25 -22.81 -20.25
N MET A 362 13.51 -22.70 -19.83
CA MET A 362 14.55 -21.99 -20.58
C MET A 362 14.83 -22.65 -21.93
N ALA A 363 14.92 -23.98 -21.98
CA ALA A 363 15.20 -24.71 -23.23
C ALA A 363 13.99 -24.77 -24.18
N GLY A 364 12.77 -24.84 -23.63
CA GLY A 364 11.52 -25.02 -24.39
C GLY A 364 10.83 -23.73 -24.84
N GLY A 365 11.35 -22.55 -24.48
CA GLY A 365 10.83 -21.26 -24.92
C GLY A 365 9.43 -20.90 -24.38
N GLY A 366 9.00 -21.49 -23.25
CA GLY A 366 7.70 -21.17 -22.67
C GLY A 366 7.39 -21.83 -21.33
N LEU A 367 6.54 -21.17 -20.53
CA LEU A 367 6.10 -21.54 -19.17
C LEU A 367 5.38 -22.90 -19.06
N ARG A 368 5.05 -23.54 -20.18
CA ARG A 368 4.36 -24.84 -20.23
C ARG A 368 5.32 -26.02 -20.31
N ALA A 369 6.58 -25.80 -20.69
CA ALA A 369 7.59 -26.85 -20.64
C ALA A 369 7.76 -27.29 -19.17
N GLY A 370 7.56 -28.57 -18.86
CA GLY A 370 7.67 -29.08 -17.49
C GLY A 370 6.43 -28.90 -16.58
N ALA A 371 5.25 -28.57 -17.14
CA ALA A 371 4.00 -28.51 -16.36
C ALA A 371 3.66 -29.81 -15.60
N GLY A 372 4.13 -30.96 -16.10
CA GLY A 372 3.97 -32.28 -15.45
C GLY A 372 4.82 -32.48 -14.19
N MET A 373 5.71 -31.54 -13.84
CA MET A 373 6.59 -31.67 -12.68
C MET A 373 6.07 -30.99 -11.41
N MET A 374 4.93 -30.31 -11.46
CA MET A 374 4.27 -29.80 -10.25
C MET A 374 3.51 -30.91 -9.51
N HIS A 375 3.52 -30.87 -8.17
CA HIS A 375 2.53 -31.60 -7.39
C HIS A 375 1.16 -30.96 -7.59
N THR A 376 0.17 -31.76 -7.97
CA THR A 376 -1.20 -31.32 -8.19
C THR A 376 -2.14 -32.13 -7.30
N ASN A 377 -3.19 -31.48 -6.81
CA ASN A 377 -4.26 -32.11 -6.03
C ASN A 377 -5.31 -32.84 -6.91
N THR A 378 -5.16 -32.78 -8.24
CA THR A 378 -6.08 -33.34 -9.23
C THR A 378 -5.44 -34.45 -10.10
N GLY A 379 -4.25 -34.91 -9.72
CA GLY A 379 -3.43 -35.83 -10.52
C GLY A 379 -2.64 -35.12 -11.62
N PRO A 380 -1.56 -35.73 -12.15
CA PRO A 380 -0.73 -35.10 -13.16
C PRO A 380 -1.52 -34.90 -14.46
N LYS A 381 -1.61 -33.66 -14.95
CA LYS A 381 -2.26 -33.35 -16.25
C LYS A 381 -1.47 -33.87 -17.46
N VAL A 382 -0.21 -34.26 -17.26
CA VAL A 382 0.70 -34.83 -18.27
C VAL A 382 1.34 -36.06 -17.64
N ALA A 383 1.21 -37.23 -18.30
CA ALA A 383 1.81 -38.45 -17.80
C ALA A 383 3.34 -38.28 -17.64
N PRO A 384 3.94 -38.67 -16.51
CA PRO A 384 5.40 -38.62 -16.37
C PRO A 384 6.02 -39.53 -17.43
N LYS A 385 6.77 -38.97 -18.40
CA LYS A 385 7.60 -39.77 -19.29
C LYS A 385 8.65 -40.47 -18.42
N PRO A 386 8.67 -41.81 -18.34
CA PRO A 386 9.68 -42.52 -17.58
C PRO A 386 11.04 -42.25 -18.24
N THR A 387 11.86 -41.42 -17.61
CA THR A 387 13.27 -41.30 -17.98
C THR A 387 14.01 -42.46 -17.32
N PRO A 388 14.69 -43.34 -18.10
CA PRO A 388 15.42 -44.44 -17.50
C PRO A 388 16.56 -43.89 -16.62
N PHE A 389 16.67 -44.41 -15.40
CA PHE A 389 17.67 -44.01 -14.40
C PHE A 389 19.14 -44.19 -14.85
N THR A 390 19.37 -44.79 -16.02
CA THR A 390 20.69 -44.94 -16.64
C THR A 390 20.56 -44.77 -18.15
N THR A 391 21.51 -44.05 -18.77
CA THR A 391 21.60 -43.94 -20.22
C THR A 391 21.88 -45.35 -20.80
N PRO A 392 21.04 -45.88 -21.69
CA PRO A 392 21.25 -47.22 -22.24
C PRO A 392 22.57 -47.26 -23.01
N ARG A 393 23.46 -48.20 -22.64
CA ARG A 393 24.79 -48.37 -23.27
C ARG A 393 24.75 -48.98 -24.68
N ARG A 394 23.56 -49.35 -25.17
CA ARG A 394 23.35 -49.93 -26.50
C ARG A 394 22.06 -49.38 -27.10
N GLU A 395 22.09 -49.01 -28.37
CA GLU A 395 20.89 -48.69 -29.14
C GLU A 395 20.01 -49.94 -29.26
N GLY A 396 18.69 -49.77 -29.10
CA GLY A 396 17.73 -50.86 -29.18
C GLY A 396 17.68 -51.45 -30.59
N GLN A 397 17.96 -52.74 -30.72
CA GLN A 397 17.79 -53.48 -31.97
C GLN A 397 16.34 -53.97 -32.08
N ALA A 398 15.69 -53.68 -33.21
CA ALA A 398 14.35 -54.19 -33.48
C ALA A 398 14.37 -55.73 -33.59
N LEU A 399 13.49 -56.40 -32.86
CA LEU A 399 13.36 -57.86 -32.85
C LEU A 399 12.36 -58.39 -33.89
N ASN A 400 11.62 -57.51 -34.56
CA ASN A 400 10.72 -57.82 -35.67
C ASN A 400 10.63 -56.63 -36.65
N GLU A 401 10.12 -56.88 -37.86
CA GLU A 401 10.03 -55.86 -38.93
C GLU A 401 9.09 -54.70 -38.54
N GLU A 402 7.98 -54.98 -37.84
CA GLU A 402 7.08 -53.93 -37.32
C GLU A 402 7.80 -52.96 -36.38
N THR A 403 8.64 -53.45 -35.46
CA THR A 403 9.41 -52.56 -34.55
C THR A 403 10.50 -51.80 -35.30
N ALA A 404 11.02 -52.35 -36.40
CA ALA A 404 12.02 -51.67 -37.22
C ALA A 404 11.44 -50.45 -37.98
N GLU A 405 10.16 -50.51 -38.35
CA GLU A 405 9.45 -49.38 -38.96
C GLU A 405 9.13 -48.28 -37.95
N VAL A 406 8.78 -48.64 -36.72
CA VAL A 406 8.48 -47.69 -35.63
C VAL A 406 9.74 -46.93 -35.21
N ILE A 407 10.91 -47.59 -35.13
CA ILE A 407 12.18 -46.93 -34.77
C ILE A 407 12.65 -45.96 -35.87
N LYS A 408 12.21 -46.13 -37.12
CA LYS A 408 12.62 -45.28 -38.26
C LYS A 408 11.68 -44.10 -38.55
N SER A 409 10.50 -44.03 -37.93
CA SER A 409 9.55 -42.92 -38.16
C SER A 409 9.78 -41.78 -37.15
N PRO A 410 10.17 -40.56 -37.59
CA PRO A 410 10.42 -39.44 -36.68
C PRO A 410 9.15 -38.78 -36.10
N ASP A 411 7.94 -39.16 -36.54
CA ASP A 411 6.69 -38.44 -36.25
C ASP A 411 5.80 -39.15 -35.21
N LEU A 412 6.28 -39.23 -33.96
CA LEU A 412 5.48 -39.71 -32.82
C LEU A 412 4.80 -38.58 -32.01
N ASP A 413 5.03 -37.31 -32.36
CA ASP A 413 4.52 -36.18 -31.57
C ASP A 413 3.11 -35.69 -31.96
N ASN A 414 2.40 -36.36 -32.88
CA ASN A 414 1.13 -35.83 -33.41
C ASN A 414 -0.08 -36.78 -33.39
N ARG A 415 -0.11 -37.77 -32.49
CA ARG A 415 -1.30 -38.63 -32.31
C ARG A 415 -1.61 -38.97 -30.86
N VAL A 416 -2.05 -37.99 -30.08
CA VAL A 416 -3.13 -38.15 -29.08
C VAL A 416 -3.79 -36.77 -28.89
N GLY A 417 -5.05 -36.65 -29.32
CA GLY A 417 -5.92 -35.52 -28.99
C GLY A 417 -6.73 -35.79 -27.73
#